data_AF-A0A2A4WRY7-F1
#
_entry.id   AF-A0A2A4WRY7-F1
#
_cell.length_a   1.000
_cell.length_b   1.000
_cell.length_c   1.000
_cell.angle_alpha   90.00
_cell.angle_beta   90.00
_cell.angle_gamma   90.00
#
_symmetry.space_group_name_H-M   'P 1'
#
loop_
_entity.id
_entity.type
_entity.pdbx_description
1 polymer ?
#
loop_
_entity_poly.entity_id
_entity_poly.type
_entity_poly.pdbx_seq_one_letter_code
_entity_poly.pdbx_strand_id
1 'polypeptide(L)' 'MTVRLSGELSDFATSNVGQNGSFDNMSEYIRSLIREDKSRQELKSFNLLKTELQMAFTATDDSYSELSALDIINRNQSEK' A
#
# COMPACT_ATOMS: atom_id res chain seq x y z
N MET A 1 18.81 9.06 12.70
CA MET A 1 17.62 9.90 12.49
C MET A 1 16.98 10.14 13.85
N THR A 2 16.65 11.38 14.20
CA THR A 2 16.03 11.72 15.49
C THR A 2 14.55 12.00 15.25
N VAL A 3 13.67 11.28 15.95
CA VAL A 3 12.22 11.43 15.85
C VAL A 3 11.72 12.11 17.12
N ARG A 4 10.89 13.13 16.99
CA ARG A 4 10.25 13.81 18.12
C ARG A 4 8.84 13.25 18.29
N LEU A 5 8.56 12.74 19.49
CA LEU A 5 7.24 12.31 19.91
C LEU A 5 6.86 13.15 21.14
N SER A 6 5.62 13.58 21.20
CA SER A 6 5.12 14.44 22.28
C SER A 6 3.69 14.09 22.65
N GLY A 7 3.32 14.33 23.91
CA GLY A 7 1.99 14.03 24.44
C GLY A 7 1.68 12.54 24.43
N GLU A 8 0.43 12.21 24.15
CA GLU A 8 -0.13 10.85 24.24
C GLU A 8 0.64 9.80 23.43
N LEU A 9 1.23 10.18 22.29
CA LEU A 9 2.03 9.27 21.47
C LEU A 9 3.36 8.87 22.14
N SER A 10 3.96 9.77 22.92
CA SER A 10 5.15 9.47 23.70
C SER A 10 4.79 8.49 24.81
N ASP A 11 3.73 8.77 25.57
CA ASP A 11 3.30 7.94 26.70
C ASP A 11 2.93 6.52 26.25
N PHE A 12 2.18 6.42 25.13
CA PHE A 12 1.85 5.14 24.52
C PHE A 12 3.10 4.37 24.07
N ALA A 13 4.08 5.05 23.48
CA ALA A 13 5.27 4.35 23.03
C ALA A 13 6.18 3.92 24.19
N THR A 14 6.25 4.71 25.26
CA THR A 14 6.98 4.35 26.48
C THR A 14 6.35 3.15 27.18
N SER A 15 5.02 2.98 27.15
CA SER A 15 4.38 1.79 27.73
C SER A 15 4.65 0.49 26.96
N ASN A 16 5.07 0.61 25.69
CA ASN A 16 5.41 -0.52 24.82
C ASN A 16 6.90 -0.89 24.86
N VAL A 17 7.74 -0.13 25.58
CA VAL A 17 9.21 -0.26 25.59
C VAL A 17 9.74 -0.47 27.02
N GLY A 18 10.70 -1.38 27.20
CA GLY A 18 11.34 -1.65 28.49
C GLY A 18 10.86 -2.94 29.17
N GLN A 19 11.07 -3.08 30.48
CA GLN A 19 10.92 -4.37 31.21
C GLN A 19 9.54 -5.04 31.09
N ASN A 20 8.48 -4.25 30.89
CA ASN A 20 7.11 -4.73 30.71
C ASN A 20 6.61 -4.55 29.26
N GLY A 21 7.44 -3.99 28.38
CA GLY A 21 7.13 -3.73 26.98
C GLY A 21 7.55 -4.89 26.08
N SER A 22 6.99 -4.96 24.87
CA SER A 22 7.38 -5.97 23.86
C SER A 22 8.67 -5.62 23.10
N PHE A 23 9.23 -4.43 23.35
CA PHE A 23 10.41 -3.91 22.64
C PHE A 23 11.46 -3.40 23.63
N ASP A 24 12.73 -3.62 23.32
CA ASP A 24 13.83 -3.23 24.22
C ASP A 24 14.11 -1.72 24.17
N ASN A 25 13.84 -1.09 23.03
CA ASN A 25 14.06 0.34 22.86
C ASN A 25 13.07 1.00 21.90
N MET A 26 12.98 2.33 22.05
CA MET A 26 12.08 3.17 21.26
C MET A 26 12.35 3.11 19.75
N SER A 27 13.62 2.97 19.36
CA SER A 27 13.98 2.92 17.94
C SER A 27 13.57 1.59 17.30
N GLU A 28 13.55 0.49 18.06
CA GLU A 28 13.04 -0.79 17.61
C GLU A 28 11.52 -0.74 17.41
N TYR A 29 10.81 -0.18 18.38
CA TYR A 29 9.36 0.01 18.29
C TYR A 29 8.98 0.89 17.09
N ILE A 30 9.65 2.03 16.88
CA ILE A 30 9.39 2.86 15.70
C ILE A 30 9.66 2.08 14.40
N ARG A 31 10.74 1.29 14.33
CA ARG A 31 11.03 0.49 13.13
C ARG A 31 10.00 -0.60 12.88
N SER A 32 9.46 -1.23 13.93
CA SER A 32 8.40 -2.22 13.78
C SER A 32 7.12 -1.57 13.24
N LEU A 33 6.73 -0.41 13.77
CA LEU A 33 5.59 0.38 13.27
C LEU A 33 5.77 0.78 11.80
N ILE A 34 6.95 1.28 11.41
CA ILE A 34 7.23 1.66 10.02
C ILE A 34 7.17 0.43 9.10
N ARG A 35 7.68 -0.73 9.55
CA ARG A 35 7.63 -1.97 8.77
C ARG A 35 6.18 -2.43 8.57
N GLU A 36 5.37 -2.38 9.62
CA GLU A 36 3.96 -2.72 9.53
C GLU A 36 3.21 -1.75 8.63
N ASP A 37 3.48 -0.46 8.74
CA ASP A 37 2.86 0.57 7.90
C ASP A 37 3.18 0.37 6.42
N LYS A 38 4.47 0.14 6.11
CA LYS A 38 4.92 -0.23 4.77
C LYS A 38 4.19 -1.47 4.25
N SER A 39 4.10 -2.52 5.06
CA SER A 39 3.42 -3.76 4.68
C SER A 39 1.93 -3.56 4.42
N ARG A 40 1.24 -2.77 5.26
CA ARG A 40 -0.18 -2.41 5.06
C ARG A 40 -0.38 -1.63 3.77
N GLN A 41 0.51 -0.67 3.47
CA GLN A 41 0.44 0.11 2.24
C GLN A 41 0.65 -0.75 1.00
N GLU A 42 1.65 -1.63 1.00
CA GLU A 42 1.92 -2.56 -0.09
C GLU A 42 0.74 -3.52 -0.31
N LEU A 43 0.21 -4.09 0.77
CA LEU A 43 -0.95 -4.99 0.72
C LEU A 43 -2.21 -4.28 0.19
N LYS A 44 -2.44 -3.03 0.59
CA LYS A 44 -3.56 -2.22 0.09
C LYS A 44 -3.44 -2.00 -1.42
N SER A 45 -2.29 -1.56 -1.90
CA SER A 45 -2.04 -1.34 -3.33
C SER A 45 -2.20 -2.62 -4.13
N PHE A 46 -1.67 -3.73 -3.63
CA PHE A 46 -1.83 -5.05 -4.25
C PHE A 46 -3.29 -5.48 -4.32
N ASN A 47 -4.05 -5.35 -3.23
CA ASN A 47 -5.45 -5.76 -3.18
C ASN A 47 -6.35 -4.91 -4.09
N LEU A 48 -6.07 -3.61 -4.23
CA LEU A 48 -6.77 -2.75 -5.18
C LEU A 48 -6.56 -3.26 -6.61
N LEU A 49 -5.31 -3.44 -7.03
CA LEU A 49 -4.99 -3.94 -8.37
C LEU A 49 -5.58 -5.34 -8.60
N LYS A 50 -5.47 -6.23 -7.61
CA LYS A 50 -6.04 -7.59 -7.69
C LYS A 50 -7.56 -7.53 -7.90
N THR A 51 -8.25 -6.67 -7.16
CA THR A 51 -9.71 -6.53 -7.26
C THR A 51 -10.11 -5.99 -8.64
N GLU A 52 -9.42 -4.97 -9.13
CA GLU A 52 -9.64 -4.40 -10.45
C GLU A 52 -9.44 -5.44 -11.57
N LEU A 53 -8.31 -6.16 -11.53
CA LEU A 53 -8.02 -7.22 -12.49
C LEU A 53 -9.03 -8.37 -12.40
N GLN A 54 -9.41 -8.78 -11.19
CA GLN A 54 -10.39 -9.85 -11.00
C GLN A 54 -11.74 -9.45 -11.61
N MET A 55 -12.18 -8.20 -11.43
CA MET A 55 -13.39 -7.70 -12.08
C MET A 55 -13.27 -7.74 -13.60
N ALA A 56 -12.13 -7.28 -14.15
CA ALA A 56 -11.88 -7.30 -15.58
C ALA A 56 -11.84 -8.72 -16.18
N PHE A 57 -11.27 -9.69 -15.45
CA PHE A 57 -11.19 -11.10 -15.89
C PHE A 57 -12.48 -11.89 -15.69
N THR A 58 -13.41 -11.42 -14.85
CA THR A 58 -14.75 -12.02 -14.75
C THR A 58 -15.68 -11.61 -15.89
N ALA A 59 -15.25 -10.69 -16.76
CA ALA A 59 -16.01 -10.31 -17.93
C ALA A 59 -16.11 -11.49 -18.92
N THR A 60 -17.23 -11.59 -19.62
CA THR A 60 -17.44 -12.66 -20.61
C THR A 60 -16.53 -12.48 -21.81
N ASP A 61 -16.17 -13.57 -22.48
CA ASP A 61 -15.30 -13.54 -23.68
C ASP A 61 -15.83 -12.60 -24.77
N ASP A 62 -17.16 -12.51 -24.93
CA ASP A 62 -17.84 -11.61 -25.87
C ASP A 62 -17.61 -10.11 -25.58
N SER A 63 -17.12 -9.75 -24.39
CA SER A 63 -16.80 -8.37 -24.02
C SER A 63 -15.40 -7.93 -24.45
N TYR A 64 -14.55 -8.88 -24.89
CA TYR A 64 -13.23 -8.57 -25.40
C TYR A 64 -13.29 -8.34 -26.91
N SER A 65 -12.52 -7.36 -27.39
CA SER A 65 -12.35 -7.06 -28.81
C SER A 65 -10.88 -7.19 -29.20
N GLU A 66 -10.62 -7.73 -30.39
CA GLU A 66 -9.28 -7.69 -30.96
C GLU A 66 -8.85 -6.23 -31.15
N LEU A 67 -7.66 -5.90 -30.62
CA LEU A 67 -7.10 -4.55 -30.66
C LEU A 67 -5.61 -4.66 -30.95
N SER A 68 -5.15 -3.99 -32.00
CA SER A 68 -3.73 -3.82 -32.24
C SER A 68 -3.21 -2.57 -31.55
N ALA A 69 -1.89 -2.52 -31.34
CA ALA A 69 -1.25 -1.30 -30.85
C ALA A 69 -1.48 -0.10 -31.79
N LEU A 70 -1.61 -0.33 -33.11
CA LEU A 70 -1.84 0.72 -34.09
C LEU A 70 -3.24 1.33 -33.96
N ASP A 71 -4.24 0.52 -33.64
CA ASP A 71 -5.62 0.98 -33.41
C ASP A 71 -5.69 1.95 -32.22
N ILE A 72 -4.97 1.64 -31.14
CA ILE A 72 -4.88 2.50 -29.94
C ILE A 72 -4.17 3.82 -30.26
N ILE A 73 -3.06 3.76 -30.99
CA ILE A 73 -2.28 4.96 -31.37
C ILE A 73 -3.14 5.89 -32.24
N ASN A 74 -3.81 5.33 -33.25
CA ASN A 74 -4.67 6.10 -34.15
C ASN A 74 -5.85 6.74 -33.42
N ARG A 75 -6.51 6.00 -32.50
CA ARG A 75 -7.59 6.54 -31.67
C ARG A 75 -7.13 7.75 -30.86
N ASN A 76 -6.04 7.61 -30.10
CA ASN A 76 -5.53 8.67 -29.23
C ASN A 76 -4.99 9.89 -30.02
N GLN A 77 -4.60 9.71 -31.28
CA GLN A 77 -4.21 10.82 -32.17
C GLN A 77 -5.43 11.55 -32.77
N SER A 78 -6.53 10.84 -33.03
CA SER A 78 -7.78 11.42 -33.55
C SER A 78 -8.63 12.15 -32.50
N GLU A 79 -8.39 11.89 -31.21
CA GLU A 79 -9.06 12.57 -30.08
C GLU A 79 -8.44 13.94 -29.71
N LYS A 80 -7.41 14.38 -30.44
CA LYS A 80 -6.75 15.69 -30.30
C LYS A 80 -7.27 16.69 -31.31
#